data_AF-H0A073-F1
#
_entry.id   AF-H0A073-F1
#
_cell.length_a   1.000
_cell.length_b   1.000
_cell.length_c   1.000
_cell.angle_alpha   90.00
_cell.angle_beta   90.00
_cell.angle_gamma   90.00
#
_symmetry.space_group_name_H-M   'P 1'
#
loop_
_entity.id
_entity.type
_entity.pdbx_description
1 polymer ?
#
loop_
_entity_poly.entity_id
_entity_poly.type
_entity_poly.pdbx_seq_one_letter_code
_entity_poly.pdbx_strand_id
1 'polypeptide(L)'
;MSATLSSQSRSVSRVVHEVLTSTYGRLRHGAEFLARDAQGTPRAAQNWLDGANTPNAEKLVNIMRACPELRAAIFQLIEEGE
;
A
#
# COMPACT_ATOMS: atom_id res chain seq x y z
N MET A 1 23.82 -12.67 -25.74
CA MET A 1 23.99 -11.81 -24.54
C MET A 1 22.65 -11.73 -23.85
N SER A 2 22.35 -12.68 -22.98
CA SER A 2 21.08 -12.75 -22.25
C SER A 2 21.25 -12.00 -20.94
N ALA A 3 20.64 -10.81 -20.84
CA ALA A 3 20.49 -10.14 -19.56
C ALA A 3 19.38 -10.88 -18.80
N THR A 4 19.77 -11.69 -17.82
CA THR A 4 18.88 -12.10 -16.72
C THR A 4 18.54 -10.84 -15.93
N LEU A 5 17.50 -10.12 -16.38
CA LEU A 5 16.78 -9.19 -15.51
C LEU A 5 16.20 -10.04 -14.39
N SER A 6 16.89 -10.02 -13.25
CA SER A 6 16.46 -10.64 -12.00
C SER A 6 15.06 -10.13 -11.69
N SER A 7 14.04 -10.94 -11.97
CA SER A 7 12.66 -10.70 -11.53
C SER A 7 12.65 -10.82 -10.02
N GLN A 8 12.94 -9.72 -9.32
CA GLN A 8 12.72 -9.65 -7.88
C GLN A 8 11.22 -9.60 -7.68
N SER A 9 10.66 -10.72 -7.23
CA SER A 9 9.24 -10.80 -6.88
C SER A 9 8.92 -9.78 -5.79
N ARG A 10 7.97 -8.89 -6.05
CA ARG A 10 7.57 -7.85 -5.09
C ARG A 10 6.45 -8.41 -4.24
N SER A 11 6.69 -8.54 -2.94
CA SER A 11 5.60 -8.94 -2.05
C SER A 11 4.49 -7.88 -2.02
N VAL A 12 3.23 -8.32 -1.99
CA VAL A 12 2.06 -7.44 -1.84
C VAL A 12 2.25 -6.47 -0.66
N SER A 13 2.76 -6.97 0.47
CA SER A 13 3.03 -6.15 1.66
C SER A 13 3.97 -4.98 1.39
N ARG A 14 5.00 -5.19 0.57
CA ARG A 14 5.97 -4.18 0.20
C ARG A 14 5.36 -3.12 -0.71
N VAL A 15 4.61 -3.55 -1.73
CA VAL A 15 3.93 -2.62 -2.65
C VAL A 15 2.91 -1.77 -1.92
N VAL A 16 2.11 -2.38 -1.04
CA VAL A 16 1.17 -1.64 -0.19
C VAL A 16 1.92 -0.59 0.64
N HIS A 17 3.00 -0.99 1.32
CA HIS A 17 3.80 -0.07 2.14
C HIS A 17 4.38 1.10 1.34
N GLU A 18 4.99 0.82 0.18
CA GLU A 18 5.62 1.82 -0.68
C GLU A 18 4.59 2.85 -1.18
N VAL A 19 3.43 2.38 -1.66
CA VAL A 19 2.37 3.27 -2.12
C VAL A 19 1.81 4.10 -0.97
N LEU A 20 1.47 3.48 0.16
CA LEU A 20 0.94 4.20 1.33
C LEU A 20 1.90 5.29 1.81
N THR A 21 3.20 4.99 1.87
CA THR A 21 4.23 5.94 2.29
C THR A 21 4.38 7.08 1.28
N SER A 22 4.30 6.79 -0.02
CA SER A 22 4.38 7.82 -1.07
C SER A 22 3.18 8.77 -1.08
N THR A 23 1.96 8.24 -0.85
CA THR A 23 0.70 8.99 -0.95
C THR A 23 0.38 9.72 0.35
N TYR A 24 0.49 9.02 1.49
CA TYR A 24 0.07 9.54 2.79
C TYR A 24 1.25 9.97 3.66
N GLY A 25 2.38 9.27 3.60
CA GLY A 25 3.53 9.51 4.50
C GLY A 25 4.17 10.91 4.37
N ARG A 26 3.93 11.62 3.26
CA ARG A 26 4.43 12.99 3.03
C ARG A 26 3.50 14.08 3.56
N LEU A 27 2.29 13.71 3.98
CA LEU A 27 1.29 14.66 4.45
C LEU A 27 1.46 14.88 5.96
N ARG A 28 1.35 16.14 6.42
CA ARG A 28 1.44 16.51 7.85
C ARG A 28 0.49 15.69 8.75
N HIS A 29 -0.69 15.34 8.23
CA HIS A 29 -1.70 14.50 8.90
C HIS A 29 -1.96 13.20 8.12
N GLY A 30 -0.93 12.64 7.49
CA GLY A 30 -1.03 11.47 6.62
C GLY A 30 -1.74 10.28 7.25
N ALA A 31 -1.40 9.96 8.51
CA ALA A 31 -2.04 8.88 9.25
C ALA A 31 -3.53 9.13 9.52
N GLU A 32 -3.96 10.37 9.72
CA GLU A 32 -5.37 10.71 9.93
C GLU A 32 -6.17 10.58 8.63
N PHE A 33 -5.61 11.04 7.50
CA PHE A 33 -6.23 10.87 6.19
C PHE A 33 -6.31 9.39 5.80
N LEU A 34 -5.23 8.64 5.98
CA LEU A 34 -5.20 7.20 5.71
C LEU A 34 -6.19 6.44 6.59
N ALA A 35 -6.27 6.78 7.89
CA ALA A 35 -7.23 6.16 8.79
C ALA A 35 -8.68 6.43 8.37
N ARG A 36 -8.99 7.66 7.93
CA ARG A 36 -10.32 8.02 7.43
C ARG A 36 -10.69 7.19 6.21
N ASP A 37 -9.78 7.12 5.24
CA ASP A 37 -9.98 6.38 3.98
C ASP A 37 -10.11 4.88 4.22
N ALA A 38 -9.33 4.33 5.16
CA ALA A 38 -9.40 2.94 5.58
C ALA A 38 -10.63 2.62 6.45
N GLN A 39 -11.33 3.63 6.98
CA GLN A 39 -12.30 3.47 8.07
C GLN A 39 -11.68 2.76 9.27
N GLY A 40 -10.52 3.23 9.71
CA GLY A 40 -9.73 2.68 10.81
C GLY A 40 -9.33 3.76 11.82
N THR A 41 -8.27 3.48 12.58
CA THR A 41 -7.73 4.42 13.57
C THR A 41 -6.40 5.02 13.11
N PRO A 42 -6.07 6.27 13.50
CA PRO A 42 -4.77 6.87 13.18
C PRO A 42 -3.59 6.03 13.66
N ARG A 43 -3.72 5.32 14.78
CA ARG A 43 -2.67 4.41 15.29
C ARG A 43 -2.42 3.24 14.33
N ALA A 44 -3.47 2.60 13.82
CA ALA A 44 -3.31 1.53 12.85
C ALA A 44 -2.70 2.04 11.55
N ALA A 45 -3.15 3.20 11.07
CA ALA A 45 -2.59 3.86 9.90
C ALA A 45 -1.11 4.22 10.07
N GLN A 46 -0.71 4.74 11.24
CA GLN A 46 0.69 5.02 11.53
C GLN A 46 1.52 3.74 11.53
N ASN A 47 1.04 2.65 12.14
CA ASN A 47 1.72 1.36 12.09
C ASN A 47 1.92 0.85 10.66
N TRP A 48 0.96 1.10 9.76
CA TRP A 48 1.10 0.76 8.33
C TRP A 48 2.16 1.63 7.66
N LEU A 49 2.21 2.94 7.94
CA LEU A 49 3.23 3.83 7.38
C LEU A 49 4.63 3.50 7.89
N ASP A 50 4.74 3.09 9.15
CA ASP A 50 5.99 2.65 9.78
C ASP A 50 6.42 1.25 9.32
N GLY A 51 5.55 0.52 8.59
CA GLY A 51 5.81 -0.84 8.11
C GLY A 51 5.75 -1.91 9.21
N ALA A 52 5.19 -1.60 10.38
CA ALA A 52 5.10 -2.53 11.50
C ALA A 52 4.09 -3.66 11.24
N ASN A 53 3.03 -3.39 10.48
CA ASN A 53 2.07 -4.38 9.99
C ASN A 53 1.39 -3.88 8.70
N THR A 54 0.55 -4.70 8.09
CA THR A 54 -0.20 -4.35 6.88
C THR A 54 -1.69 -4.18 7.16
N PRO A 55 -2.42 -3.38 6.35
CA PRO A 55 -3.87 -3.39 6.36
C PRO A 55 -4.42 -4.80 6.11
N ASN A 56 -5.50 -5.17 6.79
CA ASN A 56 -6.22 -6.40 6.46
C ASN A 56 -7.03 -6.22 5.17
N ALA A 57 -7.65 -7.29 4.67
CA ALA A 57 -8.40 -7.26 3.40
C ALA A 57 -9.49 -6.17 3.35
N GLU A 58 -10.28 -6.01 4.41
CA GLU A 58 -11.33 -4.99 4.48
C GLU A 58 -10.74 -3.57 4.38
N LYS A 59 -9.72 -3.28 5.18
CA LYS A 59 -9.05 -1.98 5.17
C LYS A 59 -8.36 -1.72 3.83
N LEU A 60 -7.75 -2.73 3.25
CA LEU A 60 -7.12 -2.63 1.93
C LEU A 60 -8.14 -2.26 0.84
N VAL A 61 -9.31 -2.90 0.82
CA VAL A 61 -10.39 -2.56 -0.13
C VAL A 61 -10.88 -1.13 0.06
N ASN A 62 -11.05 -0.69 1.31
CA ASN A 62 -11.47 0.68 1.61
C ASN A 62 -10.44 1.71 1.10
N ILE A 63 -9.15 1.47 1.36
CA ILE A 63 -8.08 2.34 0.88
C ILE A 63 -8.04 2.32 -0.65
N MET A 64 -8.15 1.16 -1.30
CA MET A 64 -8.17 1.05 -2.77
C MET A 64 -9.34 1.82 -3.41
N ARG A 65 -10.45 2.05 -2.71
CA ARG A 65 -11.54 2.91 -3.21
C ARG A 65 -11.14 4.39 -3.20
N ALA A 66 -10.44 4.83 -2.15
CA ALA A 66 -10.03 6.22 -1.95
C ALA A 66 -8.68 6.58 -2.63
N CYS A 67 -7.82 5.60 -2.86
CA CYS A 67 -6.45 5.76 -3.38
C CYS A 67 -6.31 4.99 -4.71
N PRO A 68 -6.52 5.66 -5.86
CA PRO A 68 -6.38 5.06 -7.18
C PRO A 68 -4.99 4.46 -7.44
N GLU A 69 -3.94 5.05 -6.88
CA GLU A 69 -2.55 4.60 -7.02
C GLU A 69 -2.36 3.22 -6.39
N LEU A 70 -2.92 2.99 -5.20
CA LEU A 70 -2.86 1.68 -4.55
C LEU A 70 -3.65 0.64 -5.33
N ARG A 71 -4.83 1.02 -5.83
CA ARG A 71 -5.65 0.13 -6.66
C ARG A 71 -4.92 -0.30 -7.93
N ALA A 72 -4.27 0.64 -8.62
CA ALA A 72 -3.50 0.36 -9.83
C ALA A 72 -2.31 -0.56 -9.52
N ALA A 73 -1.55 -0.28 -8.46
CA ALA A 73 -0.40 -1.10 -8.08
C ALA A 73 -0.78 -2.56 -7.72
N ILE A 74 -1.91 -2.76 -7.02
CA ILE A 74 -2.40 -4.10 -6.69
C ILE A 74 -2.89 -4.85 -7.93
N PHE A 75 -3.61 -4.19 -8.84
CA PHE A 75 -4.01 -4.84 -10.09
C PHE A 75 -2.82 -5.21 -10.97
N GLN A 76 -1.78 -4.37 -11.00
CA GLN A 76 -0.55 -4.70 -11.70
C GLN A 76 0.11 -5.96 -11.14
N LEU A 77 0.17 -6.13 -9.81
CA LEU A 77 0.69 -7.37 -9.21
C LEU A 77 -0.12 -8.60 -9.63
N ILE A 78 -1.44 -8.48 -9.64
CA ILE A 78 -2.34 -9.57 -10.08
C ILE A 78 -2.08 -9.93 -11.55
N GLU A 79 -1.91 -8.93 -12.42
CA GLU A 79 -1.59 -9.12 -13.84
C GLU A 79 -0.20 -9.74 -14.05
N GLU A 80 0.76 -9.42 -13.19
CA GLU A 80 2.11 -10.00 -13.16
C GLU A 80 2.14 -11.43 -12.57
N GLY A 81 1.07 -11.85 -11.89
CA GLY A 81 0.94 -13.18 -11.29
C GLY A 81 1.56 -13.31 -9.89
N GLU A 82 1.68 -12.20 -9.16
CA GLU A 82 2.22 -12.10 -7.78
C GLU A 82 1.14 -11.91 -6.72
#